data_AF-A0A6N3BL99-F1
#
_entry.id   AF-A0A6N3BL99-F1
#
_cell.length_a   1.000
_cell.length_b   1.000
_cell.length_c   1.000
_cell.angle_alpha   90.00
_cell.angle_beta   90.00
_cell.angle_gamma   90.00
#
_symmetry.space_group_name_H-M   'P 1'
#
loop_
_entity.id
_entity.type
_entity.pdbx_description
1 polymer ?
#
loop_
_entity_poly.entity_id
_entity_poly.type
_entity_poly.pdbx_seq_one_letter_code
_entity_poly.pdbx_strand_id
1 'polypeptide(L)'
;MKKINEKPRNGMSKLSLGFVSCLLGFSLMLGSVPGQAYASSVKNYTQIALKSDKTNKEREESQRPGTVGEDQNANEKFAARVKKAKEELKVYLDTMDDKVLDNEAIEYGDNQVKSQIKNSIARAKELLAKDSNSISEEEVTEIEAMPFKKVDGKKSGLFRDYTKKALVNFEVSGDRDKLNPHNNKKYVALKDNKIRIKSTLKDAGKIGENEKFFFKLNYVTVDDFNAMKPSKEVDITSTATPKYKKQELPREDYSVKAVDGGYEIVITKLPDKAKYIKPIVLVKFAEKTYFENGDMVEVTESAIENAPNEKPKSKHGAYIFGYGDKSFRPEGKISRAEAASMIGVLAGLDLDNKDKPNFKDTPNGWYNAAINAMVKNNLMFADENGNFRPNEPITRAEFARAIAGIDKKNNKTAPFADIKGHKFEDAINQVYGNGHIVGYPDGSFKPDGVITRAEAVTILNHYDGRSINKKDLEKIIKDFNSFTDVKENHWAYVQIFLAANDYQEILNSLAKKN
;
A
#
# COMPACT_ATOMS: atom_id res chain seq x y z
N MET A 1 57.78 11.51 30.93
CA MET A 1 58.30 11.59 29.54
C MET A 1 57.42 12.55 28.75
N LYS A 2 58.04 13.41 27.94
CA LYS A 2 57.52 14.71 27.42
C LYS A 2 56.45 14.59 26.31
N LYS A 3 55.50 15.54 26.33
CA LYS A 3 54.69 16.03 25.18
C LYS A 3 55.57 16.73 24.14
N ILE A 4 55.30 16.61 22.82
CA ILE A 4 55.52 17.62 21.73
C ILE A 4 54.65 17.19 20.51
N ASN A 5 53.46 17.77 20.23
CA ASN A 5 53.11 18.80 19.21
C ASN A 5 53.99 18.92 17.94
N GLU A 6 53.41 18.76 16.73
CA GLU A 6 53.56 19.72 15.59
C GLU A 6 52.80 19.30 14.32
N LYS A 7 52.18 20.30 13.68
CA LYS A 7 51.63 20.37 12.30
C LYS A 7 52.55 21.35 11.51
N PRO A 8 52.36 21.64 10.21
CA PRO A 8 52.42 20.83 8.99
C PRO A 8 53.45 21.44 7.98
N ARG A 9 53.69 20.83 6.80
CA ARG A 9 54.35 21.53 5.68
C ARG A 9 53.71 21.24 4.32
N ASN A 10 53.33 22.34 3.66
CA ASN A 10 53.01 22.45 2.25
C ASN A 10 54.24 22.17 1.38
N GLY A 11 54.02 21.60 0.19
CA GLY A 11 55.01 21.51 -0.87
C GLY A 11 54.33 21.30 -2.22
N MET A 12 54.05 22.40 -2.93
CA MET A 12 53.79 22.41 -4.37
C MET A 12 55.09 22.14 -5.15
N SER A 13 55.02 21.35 -6.23
CA SER A 13 55.94 21.51 -7.36
C SER A 13 55.31 21.11 -8.70
N LYS A 14 55.11 22.16 -9.51
CA LYS A 14 55.50 22.34 -10.93
C LYS A 14 54.79 21.59 -12.07
N LEU A 15 54.23 22.46 -12.93
CA LEU A 15 53.89 22.42 -14.36
C LEU A 15 54.93 21.78 -15.32
N SER A 16 54.40 21.27 -16.44
CA SER A 16 54.85 21.50 -17.84
C SER A 16 53.59 21.51 -18.72
N LEU A 17 53.12 22.59 -19.34
CA LEU A 17 53.61 23.43 -20.45
C LEU A 17 53.61 22.76 -21.85
N GLY A 18 52.80 23.35 -22.75
CA GLY A 18 52.70 23.08 -24.20
C GLY A 18 51.36 23.62 -24.74
N PHE A 19 51.15 24.94 -24.97
CA PHE A 19 51.42 25.73 -26.21
C PHE A 19 50.75 25.11 -27.46
N VAL A 20 49.95 25.74 -28.32
CA VAL A 20 49.93 27.09 -28.96
C VAL A 20 48.52 27.33 -29.56
N SER A 21 47.82 28.44 -29.26
CA SER A 21 47.48 29.63 -30.10
C SER A 21 46.67 29.38 -31.40
N CYS A 22 45.61 30.11 -31.76
CA CYS A 22 45.49 31.56 -32.06
C CYS A 22 43.99 31.99 -31.98
N LEU A 23 43.60 33.13 -31.39
CA LEU A 23 43.43 34.49 -32.02
C LEU A 23 42.44 34.47 -33.21
N LEU A 24 41.38 35.26 -33.34
CA LEU A 24 40.95 36.62 -32.92
C LEU A 24 39.39 36.61 -32.89
N GLY A 25 38.61 37.53 -32.33
CA GLY A 25 38.80 38.87 -31.82
C GLY A 25 37.53 39.70 -32.10
N PHE A 26 37.12 40.48 -31.08
CA PHE A 26 36.49 41.80 -31.16
C PHE A 26 34.95 42.04 -31.17
N SER A 27 34.65 43.04 -30.33
CA SER A 27 33.51 43.97 -30.16
C SER A 27 32.21 43.48 -29.51
N LEU A 28 31.88 43.89 -28.27
CA LEU A 28 31.57 45.24 -27.72
C LEU A 28 30.09 45.65 -27.90
N MET A 29 29.31 45.59 -26.81
CA MET A 29 28.72 46.73 -26.10
C MET A 29 27.27 46.50 -25.61
N LEU A 30 27.11 46.84 -24.32
CA LEU A 30 25.95 47.48 -23.64
C LEU A 30 24.68 46.68 -23.32
N GLY A 31 24.31 46.76 -22.02
CA GLY A 31 22.91 46.99 -21.63
C GLY A 31 22.30 46.06 -20.58
N SER A 32 22.43 46.43 -19.31
CA SER A 32 21.37 46.55 -18.29
C SER A 32 20.30 45.44 -18.07
N VAL A 33 20.23 45.00 -16.80
CA VAL A 33 19.22 44.20 -16.05
C VAL A 33 17.85 44.94 -15.93
N PRO A 34 16.69 44.37 -15.48
CA PRO A 34 16.06 43.03 -15.54
C PRO A 34 14.67 43.01 -16.22
N GLY A 35 14.25 41.89 -16.81
CA GLY A 35 12.90 41.70 -17.36
C GLY A 35 11.95 40.94 -16.43
N GLN A 36 10.80 41.55 -16.11
CA GLN A 36 9.62 40.91 -15.54
C GLN A 36 9.12 39.75 -16.43
N ALA A 37 8.80 38.59 -15.84
CA ALA A 37 7.81 37.65 -16.39
C ALA A 37 7.40 36.60 -15.33
N TYR A 38 6.35 36.86 -14.56
CA TYR A 38 5.56 35.81 -13.90
C TYR A 38 4.08 36.14 -14.03
N ALA A 39 3.54 35.87 -15.22
CA ALA A 39 2.11 35.85 -15.52
C ALA A 39 1.88 35.03 -16.81
N SER A 40 2.27 33.76 -16.79
CA SER A 40 2.13 32.87 -17.95
C SER A 40 2.07 31.40 -17.55
N SER A 41 1.07 31.02 -16.75
CA SER A 41 0.68 29.59 -16.63
C SER A 41 -0.79 29.31 -16.98
N VAL A 42 -1.60 30.33 -17.31
CA VAL A 42 -3.03 30.16 -17.63
C VAL A 42 -3.31 30.11 -19.14
N LYS A 43 -2.40 30.60 -20.00
CA LYS A 43 -2.65 30.72 -21.46
C LYS A 43 -2.41 29.46 -22.31
N ASN A 44 -1.87 28.37 -21.76
CA ASN A 44 -1.45 27.21 -22.59
C ASN A 44 -2.49 26.09 -22.76
N TYR A 45 -3.71 26.22 -22.22
CA TYR A 45 -4.76 25.23 -22.45
C TYR A 45 -5.63 25.50 -23.70
N THR A 46 -5.57 26.70 -24.28
CA THR A 46 -6.51 27.13 -25.34
C THR A 46 -6.04 26.84 -26.78
N GLN A 47 -4.81 26.39 -27.01
CA GLN A 47 -4.21 26.31 -28.37
C GLN A 47 -4.16 24.90 -28.99
N ILE A 48 -4.64 23.85 -28.30
CA ILE A 48 -4.57 22.47 -28.85
C ILE A 48 -5.86 22.06 -29.58
N ALA A 49 -6.95 22.82 -29.49
CA ALA A 49 -8.27 22.40 -29.98
C ALA A 49 -8.78 23.15 -31.22
N LEU A 50 -7.93 23.63 -32.13
CA LEU A 50 -8.40 24.18 -33.42
C LEU A 50 -7.39 23.95 -34.55
N LYS A 51 -7.42 22.76 -35.16
CA LYS A 51 -7.00 22.54 -36.55
C LYS A 51 -7.83 21.43 -37.19
N SER A 52 -8.84 21.82 -37.96
CA SER A 52 -9.25 21.11 -39.18
C SER A 52 -9.92 22.11 -40.14
N ASP A 53 -9.59 21.94 -41.41
CA ASP A 53 -9.60 22.92 -42.50
C ASP A 53 -10.89 23.69 -42.79
N LYS A 54 -10.69 24.96 -43.18
CA LYS A 54 -11.62 25.74 -44.01
C LYS A 54 -11.16 25.65 -45.46
N THR A 55 -12.07 25.35 -46.38
CA THR A 55 -11.95 25.75 -47.78
C THR A 55 -13.21 26.49 -48.24
N ASN A 56 -12.97 27.75 -48.58
CA ASN A 56 -13.63 28.69 -49.48
C ASN A 56 -15.13 29.03 -49.43
N LYS A 57 -15.32 30.36 -49.39
CA LYS A 57 -16.53 31.16 -49.59
C LYS A 57 -16.99 31.14 -51.04
N GLU A 58 -18.30 31.28 -51.25
CA GLU A 58 -18.84 32.31 -52.14
C GLU A 58 -20.17 32.82 -51.60
N ARG A 59 -20.42 34.12 -51.84
CA ARG A 59 -21.54 34.92 -51.32
C ARG A 59 -22.80 34.63 -52.13
N GLU A 60 -23.94 34.53 -51.45
CA GLU A 60 -25.20 35.05 -51.99
C GLU A 60 -26.06 35.59 -50.83
N GLU A 61 -26.46 36.84 -50.99
CA GLU A 61 -27.24 37.66 -50.07
C GLU A 61 -28.72 37.39 -50.38
N SER A 62 -29.43 36.70 -49.49
CA SER A 62 -30.90 36.66 -49.52
C SER A 62 -31.48 36.45 -48.13
N GLN A 63 -32.43 37.33 -47.79
CA GLN A 63 -33.16 37.41 -46.54
C GLN A 63 -33.82 36.07 -46.16
N ARG A 64 -33.62 35.59 -44.93
CA ARG A 64 -34.46 34.55 -44.30
C ARG A 64 -34.70 34.80 -42.80
N PRO A 65 -35.85 34.34 -42.26
CA PRO A 65 -36.40 34.77 -40.97
C PRO A 65 -35.70 34.09 -39.78
N GLY A 66 -35.76 34.75 -38.62
CA GLY A 66 -34.95 34.46 -37.43
C GLY A 66 -34.89 33.01 -36.96
N THR A 67 -33.66 32.59 -36.64
CA THR A 67 -33.26 31.31 -36.04
C THR A 67 -33.50 31.32 -34.52
N VAL A 68 -34.75 31.17 -34.09
CA VAL A 68 -35.08 31.04 -32.64
C VAL A 68 -34.73 29.63 -32.10
N GLY A 69 -34.58 28.61 -32.98
CA GLY A 69 -34.40 27.21 -32.59
C GLY A 69 -32.95 26.73 -32.37
N GLU A 70 -31.94 27.34 -32.99
CA GLU A 70 -30.53 26.93 -32.82
C GLU A 70 -29.92 27.52 -31.54
N ASP A 71 -30.23 28.78 -31.23
CA ASP A 71 -29.74 29.48 -30.03
C ASP A 71 -30.37 28.92 -28.73
N GLN A 72 -31.62 28.46 -28.77
CA GLN A 72 -32.25 27.79 -27.63
C GLN A 72 -31.54 26.47 -27.28
N ASN A 73 -31.19 25.67 -28.29
CA ASN A 73 -30.48 24.40 -28.11
C ASN A 73 -29.04 24.61 -27.56
N ALA A 74 -28.35 25.66 -28.02
CA ALA A 74 -27.04 26.03 -27.49
C ALA A 74 -27.10 26.48 -26.03
N ASN A 75 -28.08 27.32 -25.67
CA ASN A 75 -28.28 27.77 -24.29
C ASN A 75 -28.66 26.63 -23.34
N GLU A 76 -29.53 25.71 -23.77
CA GLU A 76 -29.89 24.52 -22.99
C GLU A 76 -28.69 23.61 -22.75
N LYS A 77 -27.86 23.39 -23.78
CA LYS A 77 -26.60 22.62 -23.66
C LYS A 77 -25.62 23.27 -22.69
N PHE A 78 -25.46 24.59 -22.75
CA PHE A 78 -24.60 25.32 -21.84
C PHE A 78 -25.11 25.22 -20.39
N ALA A 79 -26.40 25.45 -20.16
CA ALA A 79 -27.01 25.30 -18.84
C ALA A 79 -26.84 23.89 -18.27
N ALA A 80 -27.01 22.85 -19.11
CA ALA A 80 -26.77 21.46 -18.72
C ALA A 80 -25.29 21.20 -18.36
N ARG A 81 -24.34 21.78 -19.12
CA ARG A 81 -22.89 21.71 -18.82
C ARG A 81 -22.58 22.37 -17.47
N VAL A 82 -23.08 23.58 -17.22
CA VAL A 82 -22.91 24.30 -15.94
C VAL A 82 -23.45 23.46 -14.79
N LYS A 83 -24.68 22.95 -14.91
CA LYS A 83 -25.30 22.11 -13.87
C LYS A 83 -24.43 20.90 -13.55
N LYS A 84 -24.02 20.15 -14.57
CA LYS A 84 -23.16 18.97 -14.41
C LYS A 84 -21.82 19.31 -13.77
N ALA A 85 -21.15 20.36 -14.24
CA ALA A 85 -19.86 20.78 -13.71
C ALA A 85 -19.95 21.16 -12.23
N LYS A 86 -21.00 21.89 -11.83
CA LYS A 86 -21.26 22.26 -10.43
C LYS A 86 -21.59 21.05 -9.56
N GLU A 87 -22.38 20.10 -10.06
CA GLU A 87 -22.66 18.84 -9.36
C GLU A 87 -21.38 18.04 -9.11
N GLU A 88 -20.53 17.88 -10.13
CA GLU A 88 -19.24 17.19 -10.01
C GLU A 88 -18.29 17.91 -9.03
N LEU A 89 -18.21 19.24 -9.08
CA LEU A 89 -17.41 20.04 -8.15
C LEU A 89 -17.93 19.90 -6.72
N LYS A 90 -19.26 19.96 -6.51
CA LYS A 90 -19.86 19.77 -5.19
C LYS A 90 -19.51 18.41 -4.61
N VAL A 91 -19.73 17.34 -5.37
CA VAL A 91 -19.40 15.96 -4.94
C VAL A 91 -17.93 15.86 -4.56
N TYR A 92 -17.03 16.48 -5.32
CA TYR A 92 -15.61 16.49 -5.00
C TYR A 92 -15.30 17.27 -3.71
N LEU A 93 -15.83 18.49 -3.57
CA LEU A 93 -15.64 19.34 -2.38
C LEU A 93 -16.22 18.71 -1.10
N ASP A 94 -17.32 17.97 -1.20
CA ASP A 94 -17.91 17.24 -0.07
C ASP A 94 -16.97 16.16 0.49
N THR A 95 -15.99 15.70 -0.30
CA THR A 95 -14.95 14.76 0.16
C THR A 95 -13.67 15.44 0.64
N MET A 96 -13.57 16.76 0.51
CA MET A 96 -12.37 17.52 0.81
C MET A 96 -12.24 17.80 2.31
N ASP A 97 -11.04 17.61 2.83
CA ASP A 97 -10.67 18.00 4.19
C ASP A 97 -9.59 19.09 4.11
N ASP A 98 -10.00 20.36 4.16
CA ASP A 98 -9.10 21.50 4.07
C ASP A 98 -8.22 21.69 5.32
N LYS A 99 -8.58 21.09 6.45
CA LYS A 99 -7.81 21.14 7.70
C LYS A 99 -6.47 20.42 7.57
N VAL A 100 -6.33 19.48 6.64
CA VAL A 100 -5.05 18.79 6.40
C VAL A 100 -3.95 19.75 5.95
N LEU A 101 -4.32 20.91 5.38
CA LEU A 101 -3.37 21.95 4.97
C LEU A 101 -2.65 22.59 6.17
N ASP A 102 -3.24 22.48 7.36
CA ASP A 102 -2.68 23.00 8.60
C ASP A 102 -1.95 21.91 9.41
N ASN A 103 -1.85 20.68 8.89
CA ASN A 103 -1.08 19.63 9.52
C ASN A 103 0.43 19.88 9.36
N GLU A 104 1.17 19.84 10.47
CA GLU A 104 2.62 20.09 10.53
C GLU A 104 3.46 19.11 9.70
N ALA A 105 2.91 17.94 9.39
CA ALA A 105 3.55 16.96 8.52
C ALA A 105 3.48 17.33 7.03
N ILE A 106 2.72 18.36 6.62
CA ILE A 106 2.66 18.80 5.23
C ILE A 106 3.69 19.91 5.01
N GLU A 107 4.73 19.58 4.26
CA GLU A 107 5.79 20.50 3.86
C GLU A 107 5.47 21.12 2.50
N TYR A 108 5.43 22.45 2.45
CA TYR A 108 5.17 23.21 1.23
C TYR A 108 6.48 23.60 0.56
N GLY A 109 6.60 23.39 -0.75
CA GLY A 109 7.81 23.75 -1.49
C GLY A 109 8.07 25.26 -1.57
N ASP A 110 7.04 26.08 -1.35
CA ASP A 110 7.10 27.54 -1.24
C ASP A 110 6.00 28.00 -0.27
N ASN A 111 6.30 29.03 0.52
CA ASN A 111 5.41 29.72 1.46
C ASN A 111 4.07 30.13 0.82
N GLN A 112 4.03 30.38 -0.49
CA GLN A 112 2.78 30.76 -1.17
C GLN A 112 1.84 29.58 -1.46
N VAL A 113 2.33 28.34 -1.60
CA VAL A 113 1.53 27.20 -2.09
C VAL A 113 0.30 26.97 -1.21
N LYS A 114 0.47 27.01 0.10
CA LYS A 114 -0.64 26.83 1.05
C LYS A 114 -1.74 27.88 0.87
N SER A 115 -1.36 29.16 0.73
CA SER A 115 -2.31 30.25 0.48
C SER A 115 -3.03 30.10 -0.87
N GLN A 116 -2.32 29.68 -1.92
CA GLN A 116 -2.91 29.42 -3.23
C GLN A 116 -3.98 28.33 -3.16
N ILE A 117 -3.72 27.23 -2.45
CA ILE A 117 -4.71 26.17 -2.26
C ILE A 117 -5.93 26.71 -1.54
N LYS A 118 -5.76 27.42 -0.41
CA LYS A 118 -6.87 27.99 0.37
C LYS A 118 -7.71 28.96 -0.49
N ASN A 119 -7.06 29.79 -1.30
CA ASN A 119 -7.75 30.70 -2.22
C ASN A 119 -8.52 29.95 -3.31
N SER A 120 -7.96 28.88 -3.89
CA SER A 120 -8.67 28.05 -4.87
C SER A 120 -9.85 27.30 -4.27
N ILE A 121 -9.78 26.87 -3.00
CA ILE A 121 -10.93 26.30 -2.29
C ILE A 121 -12.02 27.36 -2.11
N ALA A 122 -11.66 28.58 -1.71
CA ALA A 122 -12.61 29.68 -1.58
C ALA A 122 -13.28 30.02 -2.92
N ARG A 123 -12.49 30.09 -4.00
CA ARG A 123 -12.98 30.31 -5.36
C ARG A 123 -13.92 29.20 -5.82
N ALA A 124 -13.59 27.93 -5.53
CA ALA A 124 -14.45 26.80 -5.83
C ALA A 124 -15.81 26.89 -5.12
N LYS A 125 -15.80 27.28 -3.83
CA LYS A 125 -17.03 27.49 -3.04
C LYS A 125 -17.85 28.67 -3.56
N GLU A 126 -17.20 29.77 -3.96
CA GLU A 126 -17.84 30.93 -4.58
C GLU A 126 -18.54 30.55 -5.88
N LEU A 127 -17.84 29.89 -6.80
CA LEU A 127 -18.39 29.41 -8.07
C LEU A 127 -19.54 28.42 -7.89
N LEU A 128 -19.48 27.59 -6.86
CA LEU A 128 -20.56 26.67 -6.52
C LEU A 128 -21.81 27.42 -6.02
N ALA A 129 -21.63 28.47 -5.23
CA ALA A 129 -22.71 29.30 -4.68
C ALA A 129 -23.32 30.29 -5.69
N LYS A 130 -22.54 30.73 -6.69
CA LYS A 130 -22.97 31.65 -7.74
C LYS A 130 -24.16 31.09 -8.54
N ASP A 131 -25.14 31.92 -8.89
CA ASP A 131 -26.31 31.48 -9.67
C ASP A 131 -25.86 30.84 -11.00
N SER A 132 -26.39 29.66 -11.31
CA SER A 132 -26.02 28.88 -12.50
C SER A 132 -26.27 29.65 -13.80
N ASN A 133 -27.27 30.53 -13.83
CA ASN A 133 -27.56 31.37 -15.00
C ASN A 133 -26.55 32.51 -15.20
N SER A 134 -25.68 32.77 -14.22
CA SER A 134 -24.67 33.83 -14.24
C SER A 134 -23.24 33.31 -14.44
N ILE A 135 -23.08 31.99 -14.62
CA ILE A 135 -21.79 31.35 -14.87
C ILE A 135 -21.37 31.60 -16.33
N SER A 136 -20.16 32.13 -16.53
CA SER A 136 -19.59 32.32 -17.88
C SER A 136 -18.96 31.03 -18.45
N GLU A 137 -18.63 31.04 -19.73
CA GLU A 137 -17.90 29.95 -20.40
C GLU A 137 -16.52 29.69 -19.76
N GLU A 138 -15.83 30.74 -19.35
CA GLU A 138 -14.55 30.65 -18.66
C GLU A 138 -14.72 30.04 -17.27
N GLU A 139 -15.77 30.45 -16.53
CA GLU A 139 -16.04 29.95 -15.18
C GLU A 139 -16.47 28.48 -15.18
N VAL A 140 -17.29 28.03 -16.13
CA VAL A 140 -17.62 26.59 -16.23
C VAL A 140 -16.38 25.76 -16.58
N THR A 141 -15.50 26.29 -17.44
CA THR A 141 -14.22 25.65 -17.76
C THR A 141 -13.30 25.60 -16.53
N GLU A 142 -13.32 26.65 -15.70
CA GLU A 142 -12.63 26.69 -14.41
C GLU A 142 -13.15 25.60 -13.46
N ILE A 143 -14.47 25.51 -13.28
CA ILE A 143 -15.15 24.50 -12.45
C ILE A 143 -14.75 23.08 -12.91
N GLU A 144 -14.81 22.79 -14.21
CA GLU A 144 -14.46 21.49 -14.78
C GLU A 144 -12.98 21.13 -14.57
N ALA A 145 -12.09 22.11 -14.44
CA ALA A 145 -10.67 21.90 -14.24
C ALA A 145 -10.29 21.66 -12.77
N MET A 146 -11.17 21.99 -11.81
CA MET A 146 -10.85 21.94 -10.38
C MET A 146 -10.75 20.50 -9.81
N PRO A 147 -11.77 19.63 -9.93
CA PRO A 147 -11.78 18.29 -9.35
C PRO A 147 -10.72 17.36 -9.93
N PHE A 148 -10.39 16.31 -9.18
CA PHE A 148 -9.65 15.19 -9.74
C PHE A 148 -10.43 14.53 -10.87
N LYS A 149 -9.77 14.33 -12.02
CA LYS A 149 -10.32 13.55 -13.13
C LYS A 149 -9.26 12.73 -13.84
N LYS A 150 -9.72 11.76 -14.63
CA LYS A 150 -8.88 10.99 -15.56
C LYS A 150 -9.29 11.34 -16.98
N VAL A 151 -8.38 11.91 -17.75
CA VAL A 151 -8.56 12.19 -19.18
C VAL A 151 -7.56 11.31 -19.92
N ASP A 152 -8.05 10.41 -20.78
CA ASP A 152 -7.22 9.43 -21.52
C ASP A 152 -6.26 8.63 -20.61
N GLY A 153 -6.77 8.21 -19.45
CA GLY A 153 -6.00 7.49 -18.44
C GLY A 153 -5.00 8.35 -17.65
N LYS A 154 -4.78 9.62 -18.02
CA LYS A 154 -3.91 10.55 -17.30
C LYS A 154 -4.68 11.27 -16.19
N LYS A 155 -4.10 11.28 -14.99
CA LYS A 155 -4.64 11.99 -13.84
C LYS A 155 -4.48 13.52 -14.02
N SER A 156 -5.55 14.28 -13.88
CA SER A 156 -5.58 15.75 -13.95
C SER A 156 -6.48 16.34 -12.85
N GLY A 157 -6.50 17.68 -12.76
CA GLY A 157 -7.29 18.43 -11.76
C GLY A 157 -6.42 19.44 -11.01
N LEU A 158 -6.93 20.65 -10.80
CA LEU A 158 -6.22 21.74 -10.11
C LEU A 158 -5.74 21.31 -8.72
N PHE A 159 -6.65 20.75 -7.92
CA PHE A 159 -6.34 20.34 -6.55
C PHE A 159 -5.32 19.20 -6.49
N ARG A 160 -5.33 18.30 -7.48
CA ARG A 160 -4.30 17.27 -7.63
C ARG A 160 -2.94 17.89 -7.97
N ASP A 161 -2.89 18.90 -8.82
CA ASP A 161 -1.62 19.53 -9.18
C ASP A 161 -1.03 20.30 -8.00
N TYR A 162 -1.85 20.84 -7.11
CA TYR A 162 -1.39 21.38 -5.83
C TYR A 162 -0.76 20.34 -4.92
N THR A 163 -1.30 19.11 -4.84
CA THR A 163 -0.70 18.08 -3.98
C THR A 163 0.66 17.57 -4.44
N LYS A 164 1.14 17.98 -5.62
CA LYS A 164 2.54 17.75 -6.05
C LYS A 164 3.51 18.83 -5.57
N LYS A 165 2.99 19.96 -5.12
CA LYS A 165 3.78 21.13 -4.66
C LYS A 165 3.93 21.15 -3.12
N ALA A 166 3.32 20.20 -2.43
CA ALA A 166 3.48 19.97 -1.02
C ALA A 166 3.61 18.47 -0.78
N LEU A 167 4.50 18.06 0.10
CA LEU A 167 4.80 16.66 0.39
C LEU A 167 4.55 16.39 1.85
N VAL A 168 4.19 15.15 2.16
CA VAL A 168 4.22 14.70 3.56
C VAL A 168 5.68 14.55 3.98
N ASN A 169 6.05 15.02 5.15
CA ASN A 169 7.39 14.82 5.67
C ASN A 169 7.67 13.34 5.90
N PHE A 170 8.77 12.87 5.33
CA PHE A 170 9.02 11.44 5.19
C PHE A 170 10.50 11.21 4.94
N GLU A 171 11.12 10.39 5.79
CA GLU A 171 12.50 9.96 5.60
C GLU A 171 12.64 8.49 5.98
N VAL A 172 13.17 7.66 5.07
CA VAL A 172 13.59 6.31 5.44
C VAL A 172 14.89 6.40 6.24
N SER A 173 14.86 5.90 7.46
CA SER A 173 16.03 5.88 8.35
C SER A 173 17.00 4.76 7.95
N GLY A 174 18.30 5.04 8.00
CA GLY A 174 19.37 4.07 7.77
C GLY A 174 20.45 4.62 6.86
N ASP A 175 21.53 3.85 6.69
CA ASP A 175 22.62 4.21 5.80
C ASP A 175 22.15 4.17 4.35
N ARG A 176 22.31 5.29 3.64
CA ARG A 176 22.00 5.40 2.21
C ARG A 176 23.25 5.08 1.40
N ASP A 177 23.56 3.79 1.29
CA ASP A 177 24.76 3.28 0.61
C ASP A 177 24.44 2.50 -0.68
N LYS A 178 23.16 2.19 -0.94
CA LYS A 178 22.74 1.36 -2.07
C LYS A 178 22.47 2.16 -3.33
N LEU A 179 23.47 2.20 -4.21
CA LEU A 179 23.38 2.94 -5.47
C LEU A 179 22.37 2.29 -6.42
N ASN A 180 21.38 3.06 -6.86
CA ASN A 180 20.54 2.70 -7.98
C ASN A 180 21.15 3.24 -9.29
N PRO A 181 21.57 2.37 -10.22
CA PRO A 181 22.20 2.80 -11.47
C PRO A 181 21.27 3.55 -12.43
N HIS A 182 19.94 3.51 -12.24
CA HIS A 182 18.99 4.15 -13.14
C HIS A 182 18.72 5.63 -12.82
N ASN A 183 19.13 6.11 -11.64
CA ASN A 183 19.03 7.53 -11.28
C ASN A 183 20.20 8.04 -10.42
N ASN A 184 21.23 7.22 -10.21
CA ASN A 184 22.42 7.54 -9.42
C ASN A 184 22.12 7.94 -7.96
N LYS A 185 20.93 7.61 -7.43
CA LYS A 185 20.57 7.84 -6.03
C LYS A 185 21.00 6.68 -5.16
N LYS A 186 21.39 6.98 -3.93
CA LYS A 186 21.60 5.97 -2.90
C LYS A 186 20.36 5.77 -2.05
N TYR A 187 19.93 4.53 -1.93
CA TYR A 187 18.79 4.10 -1.12
C TYR A 187 19.27 3.37 0.13
N VAL A 188 18.35 3.21 1.08
CA VAL A 188 18.57 2.41 2.29
C VAL A 188 18.37 0.94 1.94
N ALA A 189 19.20 0.05 2.48
CA ALA A 189 18.96 -1.39 2.42
C ALA A 189 17.92 -1.84 3.45
N LEU A 190 17.04 -2.76 3.07
CA LEU A 190 16.13 -3.42 3.97
C LEU A 190 16.93 -4.28 4.97
N LYS A 191 16.68 -4.07 6.27
CA LYS A 191 17.28 -4.86 7.36
C LYS A 191 16.16 -5.44 8.20
N ASP A 192 16.27 -6.72 8.57
CA ASP A 192 15.33 -7.43 9.44
C ASP A 192 13.85 -7.37 8.98
N ASN A 193 13.62 -7.22 7.68
CA ASN A 193 12.30 -6.94 7.08
C ASN A 193 11.60 -5.71 7.68
N LYS A 194 12.36 -4.74 8.17
CA LYS A 194 11.86 -3.52 8.78
C LYS A 194 12.27 -2.28 8.00
N ILE A 195 11.34 -1.33 7.93
CA ILE A 195 11.58 0.00 7.41
C ILE A 195 11.16 1.01 8.47
N ARG A 196 12.11 1.81 8.96
CA ARG A 196 11.79 2.90 9.89
C ARG A 196 11.64 4.21 9.13
N ILE A 197 10.49 4.84 9.28
CA ILE A 197 10.13 6.11 8.65
C ILE A 197 10.13 7.19 9.73
N LYS A 198 10.90 8.27 9.52
CA LYS A 198 10.72 9.50 10.30
C LYS A 198 9.62 10.32 9.67
N SER A 199 8.68 10.78 10.50
CA SER A 199 7.60 11.67 10.10
C SER A 199 6.99 12.29 11.36
N THR A 200 6.52 13.54 11.26
CA THR A 200 5.73 14.14 12.33
C THR A 200 4.25 13.78 12.24
N LEU A 201 3.82 13.15 11.12
CA LEU A 201 2.44 12.72 10.91
C LEU A 201 2.02 11.77 12.04
N LYS A 202 0.85 12.01 12.63
CA LYS A 202 0.26 11.17 13.66
C LYS A 202 -0.87 10.31 13.09
N ASP A 203 -1.14 9.22 13.79
CA ASP A 203 -2.26 8.30 13.53
C ASP A 203 -2.29 7.67 12.13
N ALA A 204 -1.15 7.58 11.45
CA ALA A 204 -1.08 6.90 10.16
C ALA A 204 -1.08 5.38 10.35
N GLY A 205 -2.03 4.70 9.69
CA GLY A 205 -2.15 3.24 9.68
C GLY A 205 -1.76 2.63 8.34
N LYS A 206 -2.22 1.42 8.07
CA LYS A 206 -2.24 0.88 6.70
C LYS A 206 -3.48 1.34 5.94
N ILE A 207 -3.43 1.26 4.62
CA ILE A 207 -4.63 1.38 3.79
C ILE A 207 -5.71 0.40 4.27
N GLY A 208 -6.93 0.90 4.52
CA GLY A 208 -8.03 0.13 5.11
C GLY A 208 -8.13 0.16 6.65
N GLU A 209 -7.08 0.57 7.36
CA GLU A 209 -7.12 0.79 8.82
C GLU A 209 -7.42 2.26 9.14
N ASN A 210 -6.82 3.18 8.37
CA ASN A 210 -7.12 4.60 8.42
C ASN A 210 -7.21 5.13 6.98
N GLU A 211 -8.38 5.59 6.56
CA GLU A 211 -8.61 6.09 5.19
C GLU A 211 -8.12 7.54 4.98
N LYS A 212 -7.76 8.24 6.07
CA LYS A 212 -7.31 9.63 6.04
C LYS A 212 -5.78 9.74 6.01
N PHE A 213 -5.10 9.01 6.87
CA PHE A 213 -3.64 8.97 6.97
C PHE A 213 -3.15 7.53 6.92
N PHE A 214 -2.43 7.15 5.88
CA PHE A 214 -2.01 5.76 5.74
C PHE A 214 -0.74 5.57 4.95
N PHE A 215 -0.13 4.41 5.16
CA PHE A 215 0.92 3.87 4.31
C PHE A 215 0.35 2.89 3.31
N LYS A 216 0.94 2.92 2.12
CA LYS A 216 0.85 1.89 1.09
C LYS A 216 2.26 1.48 0.70
N LEU A 217 2.49 0.19 0.52
CA LEU A 217 3.75 -0.31 -0.02
C LEU A 217 3.57 -0.76 -1.46
N ASN A 218 4.51 -0.38 -2.32
CA ASN A 218 4.69 -1.02 -3.61
C ASN A 218 6.02 -1.78 -3.60
N TYR A 219 6.22 -2.67 -4.56
CA TYR A 219 7.51 -3.28 -4.81
C TYR A 219 7.83 -3.29 -6.30
N VAL A 220 9.11 -3.52 -6.58
CA VAL A 220 9.67 -3.71 -7.93
C VAL A 220 10.43 -5.02 -7.90
N THR A 221 10.17 -5.91 -8.84
CA THR A 221 10.91 -7.18 -8.96
C THR A 221 12.29 -6.96 -9.59
N VAL A 222 13.19 -7.92 -9.45
CA VAL A 222 14.47 -7.95 -10.19
C VAL A 222 14.24 -7.90 -11.70
N ASP A 223 13.22 -8.60 -12.20
CA ASP A 223 12.91 -8.63 -13.63
C ASP A 223 12.41 -7.25 -14.13
N ASP A 224 11.51 -6.60 -13.38
CA ASP A 224 11.00 -5.25 -13.71
C ASP A 224 12.08 -4.17 -13.55
N PHE A 225 13.02 -4.36 -12.62
CA PHE A 225 14.20 -3.53 -12.50
C PHE A 225 15.07 -3.66 -13.75
N ASN A 226 15.46 -4.89 -14.13
CA ASN A 226 16.33 -5.15 -15.27
C ASN A 226 15.70 -4.79 -16.63
N ALA A 227 14.37 -4.85 -16.74
CA ALA A 227 13.66 -4.45 -17.95
C ALA A 227 13.80 -2.94 -18.25
N MET A 228 14.14 -2.13 -17.25
CA MET A 228 14.37 -0.70 -17.44
C MET A 228 15.77 -0.47 -18.03
N LYS A 229 15.82 0.08 -19.23
CA LYS A 229 17.10 0.52 -19.82
C LYS A 229 17.61 1.73 -19.03
N PRO A 230 18.90 1.78 -18.64
CA PRO A 230 19.52 2.99 -18.14
C PRO A 230 19.28 4.12 -19.14
N SER A 231 18.84 5.29 -18.68
CA SER A 231 18.75 6.44 -19.59
C SER A 231 20.16 6.76 -20.10
N LYS A 232 20.31 6.94 -21.42
CA LYS A 232 21.60 7.36 -22.03
C LYS A 232 22.09 8.70 -21.46
N GLU A 233 21.16 9.49 -20.96
CA GLU A 233 21.37 10.71 -20.20
C GLU A 233 20.81 10.46 -18.79
N VAL A 234 21.65 10.00 -17.86
CA VAL A 234 21.29 10.07 -16.44
C VAL A 234 21.42 11.55 -16.10
N ASP A 235 20.31 12.27 -16.18
CA ASP A 235 20.25 13.66 -15.75
C ASP A 235 20.55 13.68 -14.24
N ILE A 236 21.81 13.97 -13.91
CA ILE A 236 22.36 14.06 -12.55
C ILE A 236 21.63 15.08 -11.67
N THR A 237 20.75 15.91 -12.24
CA THR A 237 19.91 16.85 -11.50
C THR A 237 18.50 16.31 -11.20
N SER A 238 18.09 15.21 -11.85
CA SER A 238 16.74 14.66 -11.69
C SER A 238 16.61 13.84 -10.41
N THR A 239 15.85 14.37 -9.45
CA THR A 239 15.56 13.71 -8.18
C THR A 239 14.42 12.66 -8.27
N ALA A 240 13.90 12.38 -9.46
CA ALA A 240 12.73 11.51 -9.61
C ALA A 240 13.05 10.01 -9.36
N THR A 241 12.12 9.29 -8.74
CA THR A 241 12.17 7.81 -8.73
C THR A 241 12.04 7.30 -10.17
N PRO A 242 12.84 6.31 -10.60
CA PRO A 242 12.70 5.73 -11.93
C PRO A 242 11.31 5.13 -12.11
N LYS A 243 10.77 5.19 -13.34
CA LYS A 243 9.41 4.73 -13.67
C LYS A 243 9.37 3.21 -13.89
N TYR A 244 9.77 2.45 -12.88
CA TYR A 244 9.62 0.99 -12.90
C TYR A 244 8.16 0.57 -13.04
N LYS A 245 7.94 -0.61 -13.65
CA LYS A 245 6.71 -1.36 -13.40
C LYS A 245 6.73 -1.79 -11.94
N LYS A 246 5.66 -1.44 -11.22
CA LYS A 246 5.53 -1.67 -9.78
C LYS A 246 4.27 -2.43 -9.48
N GLN A 247 4.35 -3.32 -8.50
CA GLN A 247 3.23 -4.03 -7.91
C GLN A 247 2.92 -3.43 -6.54
N GLU A 248 1.68 -3.59 -6.10
CA GLU A 248 1.30 -3.24 -4.72
C GLU A 248 1.61 -4.43 -3.81
N LEU A 249 2.25 -4.17 -2.68
CA LEU A 249 2.43 -5.17 -1.64
C LEU A 249 1.09 -5.34 -0.91
N PRO A 250 0.54 -6.56 -0.80
CA PRO A 250 -0.70 -6.80 -0.06
C PRO A 250 -0.64 -6.26 1.37
N ARG A 251 -1.75 -5.71 1.87
CA ARG A 251 -1.80 -5.05 3.19
C ARG A 251 -1.65 -6.03 4.37
N GLU A 252 -1.87 -7.30 4.11
CA GLU A 252 -1.63 -8.44 5.00
C GLU A 252 -0.14 -8.80 5.10
N ASP A 253 0.66 -8.44 4.09
CA ASP A 253 2.09 -8.75 3.99
C ASP A 253 2.98 -7.70 4.68
N TYR A 254 2.37 -6.73 5.38
CA TYR A 254 3.08 -5.82 6.26
C TYR A 254 2.22 -5.30 7.42
N SER A 255 2.88 -4.78 8.46
CA SER A 255 2.29 -4.00 9.53
C SER A 255 2.90 -2.61 9.60
N VAL A 256 2.16 -1.65 10.14
CA VAL A 256 2.64 -0.28 10.41
C VAL A 256 2.42 -0.04 11.90
N LYS A 257 3.48 0.38 12.59
CA LYS A 257 3.43 0.71 14.01
C LYS A 257 3.98 2.11 14.25
N ALA A 258 3.25 2.93 14.98
CA ALA A 258 3.77 4.20 15.47
C ALA A 258 4.91 3.93 16.47
N VAL A 259 6.02 4.64 16.29
CA VAL A 259 7.20 4.58 17.18
C VAL A 259 7.66 6.01 17.46
N ASP A 260 8.57 6.16 18.43
CA ASP A 260 9.15 7.47 18.68
C ASP A 260 9.83 8.03 17.41
N GLY A 261 9.50 9.27 17.07
CA GLY A 261 9.95 9.96 15.86
C GLY A 261 9.31 9.53 14.52
N GLY A 262 8.32 8.63 14.51
CA GLY A 262 7.60 8.25 13.28
C GLY A 262 6.98 6.86 13.30
N TYR A 263 7.35 6.00 12.34
CA TYR A 263 6.73 4.69 12.14
C TYR A 263 7.77 3.59 11.87
N GLU A 264 7.49 2.38 12.33
CA GLU A 264 8.16 1.15 11.91
C GLU A 264 7.19 0.32 11.07
N ILE A 265 7.61 0.00 9.85
CA ILE A 265 6.89 -0.87 8.93
C ILE A 265 7.59 -2.22 8.95
N VAL A 266 6.87 -3.29 9.28
CA VAL A 266 7.41 -4.66 9.26
C VAL A 266 6.80 -5.39 8.08
N ILE A 267 7.64 -5.85 7.15
CA ILE A 267 7.23 -6.69 6.03
C ILE A 267 7.18 -8.13 6.55
N THR A 268 5.99 -8.69 6.59
CA THR A 268 5.72 -10.03 7.16
C THR A 268 5.90 -11.09 6.10
N LYS A 269 5.63 -10.75 4.83
CA LYS A 269 5.93 -11.56 3.66
C LYS A 269 6.61 -10.71 2.59
N LEU A 270 7.91 -10.97 2.39
CA LEU A 270 8.68 -10.32 1.34
C LEU A 270 8.31 -10.95 -0.02
N PRO A 271 7.98 -10.15 -1.06
CA PRO A 271 7.67 -10.70 -2.37
C PRO A 271 8.87 -11.42 -2.99
N ASP A 272 8.61 -12.51 -3.70
CA ASP A 272 9.63 -13.23 -4.45
C ASP A 272 10.35 -12.31 -5.43
N LYS A 273 11.69 -12.39 -5.43
CA LYS A 273 12.57 -11.56 -6.26
C LYS A 273 12.29 -10.06 -6.14
N ALA A 274 11.79 -9.58 -5.00
CA ALA A 274 11.72 -8.14 -4.77
C ALA A 274 13.13 -7.54 -4.86
N LYS A 275 13.30 -6.52 -5.69
CA LYS A 275 14.52 -5.70 -5.76
C LYS A 275 14.41 -4.46 -4.90
N TYR A 276 13.22 -3.88 -4.87
CA TYR A 276 12.93 -2.72 -4.04
C TYR A 276 11.53 -2.81 -3.42
N ILE A 277 11.41 -2.28 -2.22
CA ILE A 277 10.12 -1.90 -1.60
C ILE A 277 10.03 -0.38 -1.59
N LYS A 278 8.86 0.16 -1.92
CA LYS A 278 8.55 1.59 -1.88
C LYS A 278 7.41 1.84 -0.91
N PRO A 279 7.70 2.10 0.38
CA PRO A 279 6.72 2.73 1.27
C PRO A 279 6.31 4.11 0.74
N ILE A 280 5.02 4.38 0.77
CA ILE A 280 4.43 5.67 0.42
C ILE A 280 3.50 6.04 1.56
N VAL A 281 3.70 7.21 2.14
CA VAL A 281 2.75 7.83 3.06
C VAL A 281 1.75 8.67 2.27
N LEU A 282 0.47 8.59 2.63
CA LEU A 282 -0.61 9.31 1.99
C LEU A 282 -1.45 10.04 3.04
N VAL A 283 -1.72 11.31 2.78
CA VAL A 283 -2.68 12.14 3.51
C VAL A 283 -3.81 12.52 2.54
N LYS A 284 -5.01 12.01 2.79
CA LYS A 284 -6.19 12.27 1.95
C LYS A 284 -6.61 13.72 2.08
N PHE A 285 -6.53 14.45 0.98
CA PHE A 285 -7.00 15.84 0.87
C PHE A 285 -8.42 15.91 0.33
N ALA A 286 -8.73 15.09 -0.67
CA ALA A 286 -10.06 14.89 -1.22
C ALA A 286 -10.12 13.50 -1.91
N GLU A 287 -11.26 13.12 -2.47
CA GLU A 287 -11.38 11.85 -3.18
C GLU A 287 -10.32 11.73 -4.29
N LYS A 288 -9.57 10.62 -4.24
CA LYS A 288 -8.43 10.29 -5.13
C LYS A 288 -7.32 11.36 -5.18
N THR A 289 -7.29 12.28 -4.23
CA THR A 289 -6.37 13.42 -4.16
C THR A 289 -5.63 13.38 -2.83
N TYR A 290 -4.32 13.14 -2.89
CA TYR A 290 -3.50 12.90 -1.71
C TYR A 290 -2.26 13.78 -1.76
N PHE A 291 -1.88 14.32 -0.61
CA PHE A 291 -0.47 14.66 -0.37
C PHE A 291 0.25 13.35 -0.12
N GLU A 292 1.33 13.09 -0.85
CA GLU A 292 2.06 11.83 -0.76
C GLU A 292 3.56 12.07 -0.77
N ASN A 293 4.28 11.20 -0.08
CA ASN A 293 5.72 11.10 -0.20
C ASN A 293 6.15 9.64 -0.05
N GLY A 294 7.30 9.27 -0.57
CA GLY A 294 7.75 7.90 -0.50
C GLY A 294 9.09 7.70 -1.17
N ASP A 295 9.87 6.77 -0.63
CA ASP A 295 11.23 6.49 -1.06
C ASP A 295 11.46 4.99 -1.27
N MET A 296 12.50 4.63 -2.02
CA MET A 296 12.83 3.23 -2.29
C MET A 296 13.73 2.68 -1.18
N VAL A 297 13.52 1.41 -0.85
CA VAL A 297 14.36 0.61 0.05
C VAL A 297 14.81 -0.62 -0.74
N GLU A 298 16.12 -0.82 -0.86
CA GLU A 298 16.69 -1.95 -1.61
C GLU A 298 16.53 -3.23 -0.81
N VAL A 299 16.04 -4.28 -1.47
CA VAL A 299 16.05 -5.64 -0.93
C VAL A 299 17.38 -6.29 -1.33
N THR A 300 18.24 -6.57 -0.34
CA THR A 300 19.52 -7.24 -0.55
C THR A 300 19.39 -8.75 -0.40
N GLU A 301 20.35 -9.53 -0.94
CA GLU A 301 20.36 -10.99 -0.80
C GLU A 301 20.33 -11.45 0.67
N SER A 302 21.00 -10.72 1.58
CA SER A 302 20.93 -10.94 3.02
C SER A 302 19.54 -10.70 3.65
N ALA A 303 18.68 -9.90 3.01
CA ALA A 303 17.28 -9.73 3.42
C ALA A 303 16.40 -10.88 2.91
N ILE A 304 16.78 -11.51 1.80
CA ILE A 304 16.10 -12.67 1.22
C ILE A 304 16.38 -13.94 2.04
N GLU A 305 17.59 -14.11 2.59
CA GLU A 305 17.92 -15.24 3.49
C GLU A 305 17.10 -15.26 4.78
N ASN A 306 16.49 -14.14 5.16
CA ASN A 306 15.62 -14.00 6.33
C ASN A 306 14.11 -13.98 5.99
N ALA A 307 13.75 -14.13 4.70
CA ALA A 307 12.36 -14.28 4.29
C ALA A 307 12.00 -15.78 4.28
N PRO A 308 10.90 -16.22 4.93
CA PRO A 308 10.49 -17.61 4.89
C PRO A 308 9.97 -17.95 3.49
N ASN A 309 10.88 -18.37 2.61
CA ASN A 309 10.53 -18.95 1.31
C ASN A 309 10.34 -20.46 1.50
N GLU A 310 9.30 -20.82 2.25
CA GLU A 310 8.94 -22.22 2.48
C GLU A 310 7.90 -22.63 1.43
N LYS A 311 8.26 -23.64 0.62
CA LYS A 311 7.27 -24.43 -0.14
C LYS A 311 6.22 -24.95 0.85
N PRO A 312 4.95 -25.09 0.45
CA PRO A 312 3.91 -25.48 1.39
C PRO A 312 4.27 -26.76 2.13
N LYS A 313 4.14 -26.72 3.47
CA LYS A 313 4.55 -27.81 4.36
C LYS A 313 3.67 -29.04 4.16
N SER A 314 2.44 -28.86 3.68
CA SER A 314 1.48 -29.93 3.45
C SER A 314 1.17 -30.22 1.97
N LYS A 315 0.82 -31.49 1.68
CA LYS A 315 0.23 -31.91 0.39
C LYS A 315 -1.30 -31.76 0.37
N HIS A 316 -1.89 -31.01 1.30
CA HIS A 316 -3.32 -31.08 1.60
C HIS A 316 -4.12 -29.98 0.90
N GLY A 317 -5.33 -30.35 0.46
CA GLY A 317 -6.30 -29.47 -0.20
C GLY A 317 -6.96 -28.44 0.74
N ALA A 318 -8.28 -28.29 0.65
CA ALA A 318 -9.04 -27.46 1.58
C ALA A 318 -8.96 -28.03 3.01
N TYR A 319 -8.72 -27.18 4.01
CA TYR A 319 -8.66 -27.59 5.43
C TYR A 319 -9.77 -26.99 6.29
N ILE A 320 -10.64 -26.17 5.68
CA ILE A 320 -11.84 -25.64 6.31
C ILE A 320 -12.97 -25.57 5.29
N PHE A 321 -14.20 -25.76 5.75
CA PHE A 321 -15.40 -25.67 4.92
C PHE A 321 -16.34 -24.59 5.48
N GLY A 322 -17.18 -24.04 4.60
CA GLY A 322 -18.29 -23.17 5.00
C GLY A 322 -19.48 -23.96 5.52
N TYR A 323 -20.55 -23.25 5.81
CA TYR A 323 -21.80 -23.81 6.30
C TYR A 323 -22.75 -24.16 5.14
N GLY A 324 -23.79 -24.96 5.42
CA GLY A 324 -24.76 -25.40 4.41
C GLY A 324 -25.54 -24.26 3.73
N ASP A 325 -25.56 -23.07 4.34
CA ASP A 325 -26.12 -21.82 3.81
C ASP A 325 -25.17 -21.06 2.85
N LYS A 326 -24.03 -21.65 2.49
CA LYS A 326 -22.95 -21.05 1.69
C LYS A 326 -22.25 -19.87 2.36
N SER A 327 -22.39 -19.70 3.67
CA SER A 327 -21.63 -18.72 4.46
C SER A 327 -20.29 -19.30 4.94
N PHE A 328 -19.29 -18.44 5.14
CA PHE A 328 -18.05 -18.77 5.84
C PHE A 328 -18.06 -18.34 7.31
N ARG A 329 -18.76 -17.25 7.64
CA ARG A 329 -18.82 -16.61 8.96
C ARG A 329 -17.43 -16.16 9.45
N PRO A 330 -16.75 -15.22 8.76
CA PRO A 330 -15.36 -14.85 9.05
C PRO A 330 -15.12 -14.39 10.49
N GLU A 331 -16.09 -13.69 11.09
CA GLU A 331 -16.00 -13.20 12.48
C GLU A 331 -16.53 -14.21 13.52
N GLY A 332 -17.02 -15.37 13.06
CA GLY A 332 -17.43 -16.48 13.91
C GLY A 332 -16.24 -17.02 14.71
N LYS A 333 -16.50 -17.53 15.92
CA LYS A 333 -15.46 -18.11 16.77
C LYS A 333 -15.20 -19.57 16.38
N ILE A 334 -13.95 -19.99 16.51
CA ILE A 334 -13.55 -21.38 16.27
C ILE A 334 -13.53 -22.14 17.60
N SER A 335 -14.16 -23.31 17.61
CA SER A 335 -14.09 -24.22 18.75
C SER A 335 -12.74 -24.92 18.85
N ARG A 336 -12.40 -25.42 20.03
CA ARG A 336 -11.16 -26.19 20.23
C ARG A 336 -11.11 -27.46 19.36
N ALA A 337 -12.24 -28.11 19.12
CA ALA A 337 -12.33 -29.25 18.21
C ALA A 337 -12.06 -28.86 16.75
N GLU A 338 -12.64 -27.75 16.29
CA GLU A 338 -12.40 -27.22 14.93
C GLU A 338 -10.92 -26.85 14.75
N ALA A 339 -10.32 -26.17 15.72
CA ALA A 339 -8.90 -25.85 15.70
C ALA A 339 -8.02 -27.12 15.65
N ALA A 340 -8.34 -28.13 16.47
CA ALA A 340 -7.63 -29.40 16.46
C ALA A 340 -7.66 -30.08 15.08
N SER A 341 -8.82 -30.07 14.41
CA SER A 341 -8.95 -30.64 13.07
C SER A 341 -8.14 -29.88 12.02
N MET A 342 -8.23 -28.55 12.01
CA MET A 342 -7.51 -27.71 11.05
C MET A 342 -5.99 -27.85 11.21
N ILE A 343 -5.50 -27.78 12.45
CA ILE A 343 -4.07 -27.88 12.75
C ILE A 343 -3.56 -29.29 12.48
N GLY A 344 -4.30 -30.33 12.92
CA GLY A 344 -3.91 -31.71 12.71
C GLY A 344 -3.78 -32.07 11.23
N VAL A 345 -4.71 -31.59 10.39
CA VAL A 345 -4.64 -31.75 8.93
C VAL A 345 -3.40 -31.05 8.38
N LEU A 346 -3.20 -29.76 8.68
CA LEU A 346 -2.08 -29.00 8.11
C LEU A 346 -0.71 -29.47 8.60
N ALA A 347 -0.63 -29.99 9.82
CA ALA A 347 0.57 -30.59 10.37
C ALA A 347 0.86 -32.00 9.82
N GLY A 348 -0.05 -32.58 9.02
CA GLY A 348 0.10 -33.94 8.48
C GLY A 348 0.12 -35.00 9.57
N LEU A 349 -0.63 -34.79 10.67
CA LEU A 349 -0.71 -35.76 11.76
C LEU A 349 -1.50 -37.01 11.33
N ASP A 350 -1.22 -38.11 12.01
CA ASP A 350 -2.02 -39.33 11.93
C ASP A 350 -3.40 -39.10 12.57
N LEU A 351 -4.45 -39.09 11.73
CA LEU A 351 -5.85 -38.87 12.08
C LEU A 351 -6.70 -40.16 11.98
N ASP A 352 -6.09 -41.34 12.10
CA ASP A 352 -6.81 -42.61 11.93
C ASP A 352 -7.51 -43.08 13.21
N ASN A 353 -7.02 -42.67 14.39
CA ASN A 353 -7.59 -43.08 15.67
C ASN A 353 -8.94 -42.40 15.95
N LYS A 354 -10.04 -43.06 15.60
CA LYS A 354 -11.42 -42.59 15.81
C LYS A 354 -12.02 -42.95 17.16
N ASP A 355 -11.25 -43.54 18.08
CA ASP A 355 -11.74 -43.91 19.40
C ASP A 355 -12.19 -42.67 20.19
N LYS A 356 -13.17 -42.85 21.07
CA LYS A 356 -13.65 -41.78 21.95
C LYS A 356 -12.47 -41.23 22.78
N PRO A 357 -12.16 -39.92 22.71
CA PRO A 357 -11.09 -39.33 23.52
C PRO A 357 -11.35 -39.53 25.02
N ASN A 358 -10.28 -39.75 25.77
CA ASN A 358 -10.35 -40.05 27.21
C ASN A 358 -10.42 -38.77 28.06
N PHE A 359 -11.42 -37.92 27.80
CA PHE A 359 -11.74 -36.74 28.60
C PHE A 359 -13.19 -36.78 29.09
N LYS A 360 -13.47 -36.09 30.19
CA LYS A 360 -14.79 -36.15 30.85
C LYS A 360 -15.91 -35.59 29.98
N ASP A 361 -15.62 -34.58 29.18
CA ASP A 361 -16.56 -33.81 28.37
C ASP A 361 -16.49 -34.10 26.87
N THR A 362 -15.82 -35.18 26.47
CA THR A 362 -15.72 -35.62 25.07
C THR A 362 -16.57 -36.85 24.83
N PRO A 363 -17.89 -36.71 24.58
CA PRO A 363 -18.67 -37.80 24.01
C PRO A 363 -18.13 -38.16 22.62
N ASN A 364 -18.49 -39.36 22.14
CA ASN A 364 -18.09 -39.82 20.82
C ASN A 364 -18.57 -38.84 19.75
N GLY A 365 -17.67 -38.35 18.89
CA GLY A 365 -18.00 -37.30 17.92
C GLY A 365 -17.05 -37.23 16.73
N TRP A 366 -17.36 -36.32 15.80
CA TRP A 366 -16.59 -36.09 14.57
C TRP A 366 -15.14 -35.67 14.84
N TYR A 367 -14.88 -35.07 16.01
CA TYR A 367 -13.59 -34.52 16.41
C TYR A 367 -12.63 -35.55 17.04
N ASN A 368 -13.05 -36.81 17.24
CA ASN A 368 -12.28 -37.81 17.99
C ASN A 368 -10.83 -37.92 17.51
N ALA A 369 -10.65 -38.17 16.21
CA ALA A 369 -9.34 -38.34 15.60
C ALA A 369 -8.44 -37.11 15.76
N ALA A 370 -8.98 -35.93 15.54
CA ALA A 370 -8.25 -34.68 15.68
C ALA A 370 -7.80 -34.45 17.14
N ILE A 371 -8.70 -34.62 18.10
CA ILE A 371 -8.36 -34.48 19.53
C ILE A 371 -7.28 -35.48 19.92
N ASN A 372 -7.46 -36.76 19.57
CA ASN A 372 -6.50 -37.83 19.86
C ASN A 372 -5.11 -37.51 19.30
N ALA A 373 -5.03 -37.07 18.04
CA ALA A 373 -3.76 -36.73 17.39
C ALA A 373 -3.07 -35.51 18.03
N MET A 374 -3.83 -34.44 18.31
CA MET A 374 -3.28 -33.23 18.90
C MET A 374 -2.76 -33.46 20.32
N VAL A 375 -3.44 -34.29 21.11
CA VAL A 375 -3.03 -34.66 22.47
C VAL A 375 -1.82 -35.59 22.43
N LYS A 376 -1.83 -36.62 21.58
CA LYS A 376 -0.69 -37.55 21.38
C LYS A 376 0.61 -36.81 21.05
N ASN A 377 0.50 -35.70 20.31
CA ASN A 377 1.64 -34.88 19.90
C ASN A 377 1.94 -33.69 20.84
N ASN A 378 1.31 -33.60 22.01
CA ASN A 378 1.51 -32.51 22.99
C ASN A 378 1.27 -31.10 22.42
N LEU A 379 0.29 -30.98 21.54
CA LEU A 379 -0.08 -29.71 20.87
C LEU A 379 -1.26 -29.02 21.54
N MET A 380 -2.20 -29.80 22.08
CA MET A 380 -3.34 -29.31 22.86
C MET A 380 -3.54 -30.15 24.11
N PHE A 381 -4.06 -29.52 25.16
CA PHE A 381 -4.17 -30.12 26.49
C PHE A 381 -5.58 -29.91 27.07
N ALA A 382 -6.02 -30.84 27.91
CA ALA A 382 -7.20 -30.66 28.75
C ALA A 382 -6.92 -29.67 29.89
N ASP A 383 -8.00 -29.17 30.50
CA ASP A 383 -7.92 -28.36 31.71
C ASP A 383 -7.63 -29.21 32.95
N GLU A 384 -7.42 -28.54 34.09
CA GLU A 384 -7.13 -29.18 35.39
C GLU A 384 -8.27 -30.08 35.89
N ASN A 385 -9.49 -29.89 35.38
CA ASN A 385 -10.66 -30.70 35.73
C ASN A 385 -10.77 -31.96 34.86
N GLY A 386 -9.90 -32.14 33.87
CA GLY A 386 -9.92 -33.26 32.93
C GLY A 386 -10.89 -33.09 31.76
N ASN A 387 -11.26 -31.84 31.43
CA ASN A 387 -12.11 -31.50 30.29
C ASN A 387 -11.26 -31.00 29.11
N PHE A 388 -11.53 -31.49 27.91
CA PHE A 388 -10.90 -30.98 26.69
C PHE A 388 -11.58 -29.70 26.18
N ARG A 389 -12.86 -29.50 26.47
CA ARG A 389 -13.70 -28.36 26.06
C ARG A 389 -13.89 -28.28 24.53
N PRO A 390 -14.32 -29.38 23.86
CA PRO A 390 -14.27 -29.48 22.40
C PRO A 390 -15.14 -28.43 21.68
N ASN A 391 -16.27 -28.05 22.27
CA ASN A 391 -17.21 -27.10 21.67
C ASN A 391 -16.99 -25.65 22.13
N GLU A 392 -16.10 -25.42 23.09
CA GLU A 392 -15.79 -24.06 23.55
C GLU A 392 -14.84 -23.36 22.56
N PRO A 393 -14.97 -22.03 22.40
CA PRO A 393 -14.02 -21.25 21.63
C PRO A 393 -12.58 -21.41 22.13
N ILE A 394 -11.64 -21.60 21.21
CA ILE A 394 -10.21 -21.62 21.55
C ILE A 394 -9.67 -20.19 21.72
N THR A 395 -8.79 -20.00 22.70
CA THR A 395 -8.07 -18.73 22.87
C THR A 395 -6.96 -18.58 21.83
N ARG A 396 -6.59 -17.34 21.52
CA ARG A 396 -5.49 -17.04 20.60
C ARG A 396 -4.15 -17.60 21.10
N ALA A 397 -3.92 -17.59 22.41
CA ALA A 397 -2.69 -18.15 22.98
C ALA A 397 -2.65 -19.69 22.93
N GLU A 398 -3.77 -20.38 23.17
CA GLU A 398 -3.84 -21.84 22.96
C GLU A 398 -3.62 -22.21 21.49
N PHE A 399 -4.20 -21.45 20.57
CA PHE A 399 -3.98 -21.64 19.13
C PHE A 399 -2.50 -21.44 18.76
N ALA A 400 -1.89 -20.34 19.20
CA ALA A 400 -0.45 -20.09 18.99
C ALA A 400 0.42 -21.19 19.60
N ARG A 401 0.08 -21.71 20.78
CA ARG A 401 0.80 -22.83 21.40
C ARG A 401 0.77 -24.10 20.55
N ALA A 402 -0.37 -24.41 19.93
CA ALA A 402 -0.47 -25.57 19.04
C ALA A 402 0.41 -25.38 17.79
N ILE A 403 0.39 -24.20 17.17
CA ILE A 403 1.25 -23.89 16.00
C ILE A 403 2.74 -23.92 16.37
N ALA A 404 3.13 -23.33 17.50
CA ALA A 404 4.52 -23.36 17.97
C ALA A 404 5.06 -24.79 18.17
N GLY A 405 4.18 -25.75 18.48
CA GLY A 405 4.55 -27.15 18.69
C GLY A 405 4.90 -27.90 17.40
N ILE A 406 4.39 -27.46 16.25
CA ILE A 406 4.63 -28.07 14.94
C ILE A 406 5.62 -27.28 14.07
N ASP A 407 6.09 -26.14 14.58
CA ASP A 407 6.88 -25.18 13.81
C ASP A 407 8.34 -25.11 14.28
N LYS A 408 9.20 -24.50 13.47
CA LYS A 408 10.62 -24.33 13.80
C LYS A 408 10.80 -23.44 15.03
N LYS A 409 11.79 -23.76 15.87
CA LYS A 409 12.11 -22.96 17.06
C LYS A 409 12.58 -21.56 16.68
N ASN A 410 12.11 -20.58 17.44
CA ASN A 410 12.45 -19.17 17.27
C ASN A 410 12.30 -18.46 18.61
N ASN A 411 13.31 -17.68 18.98
CA ASN A 411 13.40 -17.02 20.29
C ASN A 411 13.19 -15.50 20.17
N LYS A 412 12.65 -15.00 19.05
CA LYS A 412 12.38 -13.58 18.87
C LYS A 412 11.28 -13.12 19.81
N THR A 413 11.58 -12.11 20.62
CA THR A 413 10.59 -11.48 21.49
C THR A 413 9.57 -10.69 20.68
N ALA A 414 8.29 -10.99 20.88
CA ALA A 414 7.20 -10.24 20.30
C ALA A 414 7.00 -8.90 21.02
N PRO A 415 6.58 -7.83 20.31
CA PRO A 415 6.47 -6.49 20.88
C PRO A 415 5.16 -6.26 21.64
N PHE A 416 4.50 -7.32 22.10
CA PHE A 416 3.18 -7.29 22.75
C PHE A 416 3.36 -7.11 24.25
N ALA A 417 2.81 -6.04 24.82
CA ALA A 417 2.94 -5.78 26.25
C ALA A 417 2.06 -6.73 27.08
N ASP A 418 0.94 -7.16 26.52
CA ASP A 418 -0.12 -7.95 27.14
C ASP A 418 0.15 -9.46 27.21
N ILE A 419 1.30 -9.93 26.71
CA ILE A 419 1.73 -11.33 26.82
C ILE A 419 2.72 -11.57 27.95
N LYS A 420 3.27 -10.52 28.56
CA LYS A 420 4.32 -10.63 29.59
C LYS A 420 3.79 -11.39 30.81
N GLY A 421 4.47 -12.47 31.19
CA GLY A 421 4.06 -13.36 32.28
C GLY A 421 2.94 -14.33 31.92
N HIS A 422 2.46 -14.33 30.68
CA HIS A 422 1.44 -15.28 30.24
C HIS A 422 2.07 -16.67 30.03
N LYS A 423 1.38 -17.75 30.43
CA LYS A 423 1.91 -19.13 30.36
C LYS A 423 2.31 -19.61 28.96
N PHE A 424 1.81 -18.95 27.91
CA PHE A 424 2.14 -19.23 26.50
C PHE A 424 2.97 -18.11 25.85
N GLU A 425 3.59 -17.23 26.63
CA GLU A 425 4.43 -16.14 26.12
C GLU A 425 5.49 -16.63 25.13
N ASP A 426 6.24 -17.69 25.47
CA ASP A 426 7.26 -18.25 24.59
C ASP A 426 6.71 -18.77 23.26
N ALA A 427 5.55 -19.42 23.30
CA ALA A 427 4.90 -19.89 22.07
C ALA A 427 4.42 -18.72 21.21
N ILE A 428 3.89 -17.67 21.83
CA ILE A 428 3.46 -16.46 21.15
C ILE A 428 4.68 -15.76 20.50
N ASN A 429 5.78 -15.64 21.24
CA ASN A 429 7.06 -15.14 20.75
C ASN A 429 7.56 -15.93 19.54
N GLN A 430 7.52 -17.26 19.60
CA GLN A 430 7.95 -18.14 18.51
C GLN A 430 7.10 -17.93 17.25
N VAL A 431 5.77 -17.99 17.36
CA VAL A 431 4.85 -17.85 16.21
C VAL A 431 4.92 -16.45 15.60
N TYR A 432 5.11 -15.42 16.43
CA TYR A 432 5.41 -14.07 15.96
C TYR A 432 6.77 -14.00 15.25
N GLY A 433 7.79 -14.61 15.84
CA GLY A 433 9.15 -14.67 15.31
C GLY A 433 9.23 -15.29 13.93
N ASN A 434 8.41 -16.31 13.69
CA ASN A 434 8.30 -17.00 12.41
C ASN A 434 7.36 -16.31 11.41
N GLY A 435 6.75 -15.17 11.79
CA GLY A 435 5.91 -14.37 10.89
C GLY A 435 4.49 -14.91 10.69
N HIS A 436 4.05 -15.88 11.49
CA HIS A 436 2.73 -16.48 11.35
C HIS A 436 1.63 -15.61 12.00
N ILE A 437 1.98 -14.79 12.99
CA ILE A 437 1.06 -13.86 13.67
C ILE A 437 1.72 -12.49 13.88
N VAL A 438 0.95 -11.41 13.74
CA VAL A 438 1.47 -10.03 13.78
C VAL A 438 0.89 -9.16 14.89
N GLY A 439 -0.12 -9.68 15.62
CA GLY A 439 -0.87 -8.93 16.62
C GLY A 439 -1.98 -8.06 16.02
N TYR A 440 -2.63 -7.27 16.86
CA TYR A 440 -3.68 -6.33 16.47
C TYR A 440 -3.11 -4.93 16.16
N PRO A 441 -3.85 -4.08 15.42
CA PRO A 441 -3.43 -2.70 15.13
C PRO A 441 -3.20 -1.84 16.39
N ASP A 442 -3.88 -2.16 17.49
CA ASP A 442 -3.69 -1.53 18.80
C ASP A 442 -2.37 -1.93 19.50
N GLY A 443 -1.57 -2.80 18.88
CA GLY A 443 -0.30 -3.26 19.40
C GLY A 443 -0.39 -4.41 20.41
N SER A 444 -1.59 -4.95 20.64
CA SER A 444 -1.82 -6.09 21.55
C SER A 444 -1.82 -7.44 20.84
N PHE A 445 -1.68 -8.52 21.62
CA PHE A 445 -1.87 -9.90 21.13
C PHE A 445 -3.25 -10.47 21.48
N LYS A 446 -3.80 -10.08 22.63
CA LYS A 446 -5.01 -10.57 23.30
C LYS A 446 -4.94 -12.08 23.56
N PRO A 447 -4.03 -12.56 24.44
CA PRO A 447 -3.76 -13.99 24.61
C PRO A 447 -4.98 -14.80 25.04
N ASP A 448 -5.79 -14.27 25.95
CA ASP A 448 -7.03 -14.91 26.43
C ASP A 448 -8.25 -14.59 25.55
N GLY A 449 -8.07 -13.77 24.51
CA GLY A 449 -9.12 -13.48 23.54
C GLY A 449 -9.42 -14.70 22.67
N VAL A 450 -10.70 -14.91 22.35
CA VAL A 450 -11.14 -16.01 21.48
C VAL A 450 -10.89 -15.70 20.00
N ILE A 451 -10.31 -16.66 19.28
CA ILE A 451 -9.91 -16.48 17.87
C ILE A 451 -11.11 -16.52 16.93
N THR A 452 -11.11 -15.68 15.89
CA THR A 452 -12.11 -15.76 14.81
C THR A 452 -11.69 -16.75 13.72
N ARG A 453 -12.65 -17.17 12.89
CA ARG A 453 -12.40 -18.02 11.72
C ARG A 453 -11.44 -17.36 10.74
N ALA A 454 -11.61 -16.07 10.48
CA ALA A 454 -10.72 -15.28 9.61
C ALA A 454 -9.29 -15.17 10.16
N GLU A 455 -9.12 -14.99 11.48
CA GLU A 455 -7.82 -14.96 12.12
C GLU A 455 -7.11 -16.32 12.04
N ALA A 456 -7.82 -17.40 12.34
CA ALA A 456 -7.24 -18.75 12.32
C ALA A 456 -6.75 -19.16 10.92
N VAL A 457 -7.54 -18.95 9.87
CA VAL A 457 -7.11 -19.29 8.50
C VAL A 457 -5.95 -18.43 8.03
N THR A 458 -5.87 -17.18 8.48
CA THR A 458 -4.74 -16.30 8.15
C THR A 458 -3.44 -16.83 8.76
N ILE A 459 -3.45 -17.19 10.05
CA ILE A 459 -2.29 -17.75 10.75
C ILE A 459 -1.87 -19.08 10.10
N LEU A 460 -2.84 -19.94 9.80
CA LEU A 460 -2.57 -21.26 9.22
C LEU A 460 -2.04 -21.19 7.79
N ASN A 461 -2.56 -20.29 6.95
CA ASN A 461 -2.00 -20.06 5.62
C ASN A 461 -0.58 -19.51 5.70
N HIS A 462 -0.27 -18.64 6.65
CA HIS A 462 1.09 -18.17 6.87
C HIS A 462 2.02 -19.29 7.33
N TYR A 463 1.54 -20.17 8.23
CA TYR A 463 2.27 -21.36 8.66
C TYR A 463 2.56 -22.33 7.51
N ASP A 464 1.54 -22.61 6.67
CA ASP A 464 1.64 -23.51 5.52
C ASP A 464 2.24 -22.83 4.28
N GLY A 465 2.58 -21.54 4.32
CA GLY A 465 3.17 -20.82 3.19
C GLY A 465 2.23 -20.56 2.00
N ARG A 466 0.90 -20.67 2.18
CA ARG A 466 -0.07 -20.40 1.11
C ARG A 466 -0.16 -18.91 0.81
N SER A 467 -0.08 -18.53 -0.47
CA SER A 467 -0.35 -17.15 -0.91
C SER A 467 -0.61 -17.05 -2.39
N ILE A 468 -1.52 -16.14 -2.74
CA ILE A 468 -1.70 -15.62 -4.09
C ILE A 468 -2.00 -14.12 -3.98
N ASN A 469 -1.70 -13.33 -5.00
CA ASN A 469 -2.14 -11.94 -5.02
C ASN A 469 -3.60 -11.83 -5.50
N LYS A 470 -4.26 -10.70 -5.18
CA LYS A 470 -5.66 -10.47 -5.55
C LYS A 470 -5.92 -10.53 -7.07
N LYS A 471 -4.97 -10.08 -7.91
CA LYS A 471 -5.13 -10.12 -9.38
C LYS A 471 -5.12 -11.53 -9.92
N ASP A 472 -4.30 -12.40 -9.35
CA ASP A 472 -4.27 -13.81 -9.71
C ASP A 472 -5.54 -14.52 -9.25
N LEU A 473 -6.03 -14.22 -8.05
CA LEU A 473 -7.34 -14.69 -7.59
C LEU A 473 -8.47 -14.30 -8.57
N GLU A 474 -8.53 -13.03 -8.99
CA GLU A 474 -9.54 -12.53 -9.93
C GLU A 474 -9.62 -13.35 -11.24
N LYS A 475 -8.50 -13.93 -11.70
CA LYS A 475 -8.48 -14.78 -12.91
C LYS A 475 -9.17 -16.11 -12.71
N ILE A 476 -9.09 -16.70 -11.52
CA ILE A 476 -9.47 -18.10 -11.26
C ILE A 476 -10.71 -18.25 -10.39
N ILE A 477 -11.14 -17.19 -9.69
CA ILE A 477 -12.13 -17.30 -8.60
C ILE A 477 -13.45 -17.98 -8.98
N LYS A 478 -13.88 -17.86 -10.23
CA LYS A 478 -15.13 -18.47 -10.73
C LYS A 478 -15.08 -20.00 -10.77
N ASP A 479 -13.88 -20.58 -10.74
CA ASP A 479 -13.65 -22.02 -10.87
C ASP A 479 -13.62 -22.73 -9.49
N PHE A 480 -13.78 -21.98 -8.40
CA PHE A 480 -13.51 -22.42 -7.03
C PHE A 480 -14.63 -22.04 -6.06
N ASN A 481 -14.60 -22.62 -4.86
CA ASN A 481 -15.56 -22.33 -3.80
C ASN A 481 -15.46 -20.86 -3.37
N SER A 482 -16.63 -20.23 -3.25
CA SER A 482 -16.81 -18.87 -2.74
C SER A 482 -17.97 -18.83 -1.74
N PHE A 483 -18.00 -17.78 -0.92
CA PHE A 483 -18.97 -17.63 0.16
C PHE A 483 -19.78 -16.36 0.01
N THR A 484 -21.07 -16.43 0.32
CA THR A 484 -22.03 -15.34 0.11
C THR A 484 -21.82 -14.15 1.04
N ASP A 485 -21.21 -14.39 2.20
CA ASP A 485 -20.95 -13.40 3.26
C ASP A 485 -19.52 -12.84 3.24
N VAL A 486 -18.66 -13.31 2.33
CA VAL A 486 -17.25 -12.90 2.25
C VAL A 486 -17.05 -11.96 1.06
N LYS A 487 -17.10 -10.65 1.34
CA LYS A 487 -16.93 -9.59 0.34
C LYS A 487 -15.46 -9.43 -0.07
N GLU A 488 -15.19 -9.01 -1.31
CA GLU A 488 -13.84 -8.80 -1.85
C GLU A 488 -12.98 -7.77 -1.09
N ASN A 489 -13.60 -6.89 -0.30
CA ASN A 489 -12.91 -5.91 0.53
C ASN A 489 -12.65 -6.39 1.97
N HIS A 490 -13.14 -7.58 2.31
CA HIS A 490 -12.86 -8.23 3.59
C HIS A 490 -11.35 -8.44 3.74
N TRP A 491 -10.80 -8.14 4.92
CA TRP A 491 -9.35 -8.19 5.15
C TRP A 491 -8.76 -9.60 4.95
N ALA A 492 -9.52 -10.64 5.30
CA ALA A 492 -9.14 -12.04 5.11
C ALA A 492 -9.64 -12.66 3.79
N TYR A 493 -10.11 -11.89 2.82
CA TYR A 493 -10.75 -12.42 1.60
C TYR A 493 -9.92 -13.51 0.89
N VAL A 494 -8.64 -13.20 0.62
CA VAL A 494 -7.72 -14.15 -0.02
C VAL A 494 -7.44 -15.34 0.89
N GLN A 495 -7.28 -15.11 2.19
CA GLN A 495 -6.96 -16.16 3.16
C GLN A 495 -8.09 -17.18 3.30
N ILE A 496 -9.33 -16.71 3.30
CA ILE A 496 -10.52 -17.56 3.32
C ILE A 496 -10.60 -18.40 2.05
N PHE A 497 -10.34 -17.80 0.88
CA PHE A 497 -10.30 -18.51 -0.38
C PHE A 497 -9.24 -19.64 -0.38
N LEU A 498 -8.01 -19.34 0.06
CA LEU A 498 -6.90 -20.28 0.13
C LEU A 498 -7.15 -21.45 1.09
N ALA A 499 -7.89 -21.20 2.16
CA ALA A 499 -8.20 -22.20 3.17
C ALA A 499 -9.31 -23.17 2.74
N ALA A 500 -10.29 -22.66 1.98
CA ALA A 500 -11.49 -23.38 1.58
C ALA A 500 -11.40 -24.11 0.23
N ASN A 501 -10.24 -24.04 -0.43
CA ASN A 501 -10.01 -24.63 -1.74
C ASN A 501 -8.70 -25.40 -1.76
N ASP A 502 -8.59 -26.36 -2.68
CA ASP A 502 -7.35 -27.10 -2.88
C ASP A 502 -6.26 -26.18 -3.44
N TYR A 503 -5.16 -26.04 -2.68
CA TYR A 503 -4.11 -25.09 -3.04
C TYR A 503 -3.34 -25.53 -4.29
N GLN A 504 -3.18 -26.83 -4.52
CA GLN A 504 -2.50 -27.32 -5.73
C GLN A 504 -3.37 -27.10 -6.96
N GLU A 505 -4.69 -27.30 -6.86
CA GLU A 505 -5.62 -26.96 -7.95
C GLU A 505 -5.62 -25.47 -8.27
N ILE A 506 -5.55 -24.61 -7.24
CA ILE A 506 -5.37 -23.15 -7.41
C ILE A 506 -4.12 -22.86 -8.24
N LEU A 507 -2.97 -23.40 -7.84
CA LEU A 507 -1.70 -23.17 -8.55
C LEU A 507 -1.76 -23.70 -10.00
N ASN A 508 -2.37 -24.87 -10.21
CA ASN A 508 -2.56 -25.45 -11.53
C ASN A 508 -3.48 -24.59 -12.42
N SER A 509 -4.54 -24.01 -11.85
CA SER A 509 -5.44 -23.11 -12.57
C SER A 509 -4.74 -21.82 -12.98
N LEU A 510 -3.91 -21.25 -12.09
CA LEU A 510 -3.10 -20.07 -12.40
C LEU A 510 -2.09 -20.34 -13.52
N ALA A 511 -1.42 -21.50 -13.49
CA ALA A 511 -0.48 -21.90 -14.53
C ALA A 511 -1.14 -22.07 -15.91
N LYS A 512 -2.45 -22.35 -15.98
CA LYS A 512 -3.21 -22.43 -17.24
C LYS A 512 -3.68 -21.07 -17.77
N LYS A 513 -3.77 -20.06 -16.90
CA LYS A 513 -4.29 -18.71 -17.25
C LYS A 513 -3.19 -17.66 -17.43
N ASN A 514 -1.94 -18.01 -17.13
CA ASN A 514 -0.74 -17.26 -17.47
C ASN A 514 -0.12 -17.84 -18.73
#